data_AF-A0AAE1GFJ1-F1
#
_entry.id   AF-A0AAE1GFJ1-F1
#
_cell.length_a   1.000
_cell.length_b   1.000
_cell.length_c   1.000
_cell.angle_alpha   90.00
_cell.angle_beta   90.00
_cell.angle_gamma   90.00
#
_symmetry.space_group_name_H-M   'P 1'
#
loop_
_entity.id
_entity.type
_entity.pdbx_description
1 polymer ?
#
loop_
_entity_poly.entity_id
_entity_poly.type
_entity_poly.pdbx_seq_one_letter_code
_entity_poly.pdbx_strand_id
1 'polypeptide(L)'
;MVPPLAVLLLFGVNLIHLQMRFPLISSLVFHRVRGEPSRPAASTSEPSPPEDTSRWKCPRCLQPGVNVWHGCTRRQVQARVTTIAPPQPPPPPQSAPPTSPASPPDLALRKSVATLMARCTALENCFSALEARIDGLVATQAANDSKLSTLVEAQQAIISTVTTLTEKMDTVASRLEKLFESVPSPGPSSSPGRSSAPTHRTSTSKYRVR
;
A
#
# COMPACT_ATOMS: atom_id res chain seq x y z
N MET A 1 -28.76 -31.49 -8.73
CA MET A 1 -28.89 -30.78 -7.43
C MET A 1 -27.50 -30.57 -6.84
N VAL A 2 -26.93 -29.38 -7.00
CA VAL A 2 -25.74 -28.97 -6.24
C VAL A 2 -26.24 -28.49 -4.87
N PRO A 3 -25.71 -28.99 -3.75
CA PRO A 3 -26.21 -28.60 -2.44
C PRO A 3 -25.97 -27.10 -2.20
N PRO A 4 -26.94 -26.36 -1.62
CA PRO A 4 -26.85 -24.91 -1.40
C PRO A 4 -25.64 -24.50 -0.53
N LEU A 5 -25.07 -25.43 0.23
CA LEU A 5 -23.84 -25.24 1.00
C LEU A 5 -22.60 -25.01 0.12
N ALA A 6 -22.55 -25.55 -1.10
CA ALA A 6 -21.40 -25.39 -1.99
C ALA A 6 -21.29 -23.96 -2.55
N VAL A 7 -22.42 -23.28 -2.76
CA VAL A 7 -22.46 -21.89 -3.24
C VAL A 7 -22.03 -20.92 -2.14
N LEU A 8 -22.46 -21.16 -0.90
CA LEU A 8 -22.05 -20.36 0.26
C LEU A 8 -20.55 -20.49 0.57
N LEU A 9 -19.95 -21.67 0.36
CA LEU A 9 -18.51 -21.86 0.53
C LEU A 9 -17.69 -21.12 -0.55
N LEU A 10 -18.18 -21.06 -1.80
CA LEU A 10 -17.52 -20.30 -2.86
C LEU A 10 -17.58 -18.78 -2.63
N PHE A 11 -18.70 -18.27 -2.13
CA PHE A 11 -18.84 -16.85 -1.76
C PHE A 11 -18.04 -16.49 -0.50
N GLY A 12 -18.06 -17.34 0.53
CA GLY A 12 -17.32 -17.13 1.76
C GLY A 12 -15.80 -17.12 1.55
N VAL A 13 -15.26 -18.04 0.74
CA VAL A 13 -13.83 -18.08 0.43
C VAL A 13 -13.40 -16.85 -0.39
N ASN A 14 -14.22 -16.36 -1.32
CA ASN A 14 -13.90 -15.16 -2.09
C ASN A 14 -13.91 -13.89 -1.23
N LEU A 15 -14.84 -13.76 -0.28
CA LEU A 15 -14.93 -12.60 0.61
C LEU A 15 -13.75 -12.54 1.60
N ILE A 16 -13.33 -13.69 2.13
CA ILE A 16 -12.15 -13.81 2.99
C ILE A 16 -10.87 -13.53 2.19
N HIS A 17 -10.81 -13.95 0.92
CA HIS A 17 -9.65 -13.69 0.06
C HIS A 17 -9.55 -12.22 -0.39
N LEU A 18 -10.68 -11.50 -0.48
CA LEU A 18 -10.73 -10.06 -0.72
C LEU A 18 -10.28 -9.26 0.51
N GLN A 19 -10.73 -9.66 1.71
CA GLN A 19 -10.31 -9.08 2.99
C GLN A 19 -8.80 -9.25 3.25
N MET A 20 -8.22 -10.40 2.89
CA MET A 20 -6.79 -10.66 3.05
C MET A 20 -5.90 -9.93 2.03
N ARG A 21 -6.46 -9.46 0.89
CA ARG A 21 -5.70 -8.76 -0.16
C ARG A 21 -5.68 -7.24 -0.02
N PHE A 22 -6.53 -6.66 0.82
CA PHE A 22 -6.62 -5.20 1.02
C PHE A 22 -6.69 -4.78 2.51
N PRO A 23 -5.67 -5.07 3.35
CA PRO A 23 -5.64 -4.54 4.72
C PRO A 23 -5.38 -3.01 4.80
N LEU A 24 -5.04 -2.36 3.67
CA LEU A 24 -4.64 -0.95 3.64
C LEU A 24 -5.79 0.05 3.45
N ILE A 25 -6.93 -0.37 2.90
CA ILE A 25 -8.05 0.56 2.64
C ILE A 25 -8.90 0.78 3.91
N SER A 26 -9.03 -0.23 4.78
CA SER A 26 -9.74 -0.08 6.07
C SER A 26 -8.95 0.71 7.12
N SER A 27 -7.61 0.81 6.98
CA SER A 27 -6.76 1.50 7.97
C SER A 27 -6.72 3.03 7.80
N LEU A 28 -7.09 3.56 6.62
CA LEU A 28 -7.05 5.01 6.37
C LEU A 28 -8.32 5.76 6.80
N VAL A 29 -9.45 5.07 7.00
CA VAL A 29 -10.72 5.70 7.42
C VAL A 29 -10.92 5.65 8.95
N PHE A 30 -10.25 4.75 9.67
CA PHE A 30 -10.48 4.55 11.12
C PHE A 30 -9.32 4.96 12.06
N HIS A 31 -8.28 5.65 11.59
CA HIS A 31 -7.15 6.05 12.44
C HIS A 31 -7.21 7.47 13.04
N ARG A 32 -8.40 8.07 13.17
CA ARG A 32 -8.60 9.26 14.03
C ARG A 32 -9.15 8.94 15.43
N VAL A 33 -9.42 7.68 15.78
CA VAL A 33 -9.86 7.34 17.15
C VAL A 33 -9.11 6.11 17.66
N ARG A 34 -8.05 6.39 18.41
CA ARG A 34 -7.64 5.73 19.66
C ARG A 34 -8.03 4.25 19.81
N GLY A 35 -7.06 3.36 19.65
CA GLY A 35 -7.19 1.95 20.04
C GLY A 35 -6.15 1.07 19.36
N GLU A 36 -5.06 0.82 20.06
CA GLU A 36 -4.01 -0.15 19.73
C GLU A 36 -4.61 -1.56 19.57
N PRO A 37 -4.19 -2.34 18.55
CA PRO A 37 -3.89 -3.73 18.85
C PRO A 37 -2.64 -4.27 18.13
N SER A 38 -1.84 -4.93 18.97
CA SER A 38 -0.76 -5.89 18.79
C SER A 38 -0.61 -6.57 17.40
N ARG A 39 0.61 -6.49 16.86
CA ARG A 39 1.14 -7.31 15.74
C ARG A 39 2.44 -8.02 16.19
N PRO A 40 2.74 -9.26 15.75
CA PRO A 40 3.72 -10.12 16.40
C PRO A 40 5.17 -9.70 16.17
N ALA A 41 5.99 -10.00 17.18
CA ALA A 41 7.40 -9.69 17.31
C ALA A 41 8.23 -10.18 16.14
N ALA A 42 8.63 -9.26 15.26
CA ALA A 42 9.92 -9.33 14.59
C ALA A 42 10.86 -8.43 15.39
N SER A 43 11.77 -9.05 16.15
CA SER A 43 12.89 -8.37 16.81
C SER A 43 13.78 -7.72 15.76
N THR A 44 13.39 -6.53 15.30
CA THR A 44 14.33 -5.55 14.81
C THR A 44 14.73 -4.77 16.04
N SER A 45 15.80 -5.24 16.66
CA SER A 45 16.49 -4.53 17.72
C SER A 45 16.75 -3.11 17.20
N GLU A 46 15.93 -2.16 17.64
CA GLU A 46 16.30 -0.76 17.60
C GLU A 46 17.69 -0.72 18.26
N PRO A 47 18.75 -0.32 17.53
CA PRO A 47 20.08 -0.35 18.10
C PRO A 47 20.04 0.58 19.30
N SER A 48 20.08 -0.01 20.50
CA SER A 48 20.17 0.71 21.75
C SER A 48 21.21 1.82 21.55
N PRO A 49 20.89 3.08 21.88
CA PRO A 49 21.85 4.15 21.73
C PRO A 49 23.13 3.69 22.44
N PRO A 50 24.31 3.81 21.81
CA PRO A 50 25.55 3.33 22.40
C PRO A 50 25.65 3.92 23.82
N GLU A 51 25.76 3.05 24.83
CA GLU A 51 25.73 3.44 26.26
C GLU A 51 26.82 4.48 26.58
N ASP A 52 27.85 4.58 25.75
CA ASP A 52 28.92 5.56 25.87
C ASP A 52 28.56 6.90 25.19
N THR A 53 27.52 7.57 25.68
CA THR A 53 27.20 8.96 25.30
C THR A 53 28.19 9.98 25.84
N SER A 54 29.12 9.54 26.71
CA SER A 54 30.17 10.33 27.38
C SER A 54 31.08 11.10 26.41
N ARG A 55 31.23 10.61 25.18
CA ARG A 55 32.12 11.21 24.17
C ARG A 55 31.45 12.27 23.31
N TRP A 56 30.11 12.34 23.34
CA TRP A 56 29.37 13.30 22.54
C TRP A 56 29.35 14.65 23.23
N LYS A 57 30.02 15.62 22.59
CA LYS A 57 30.00 17.02 22.99
C LYS A 57 28.97 17.74 22.13
N CYS A 58 28.10 18.53 22.76
CA CYS A 58 27.20 19.40 22.01
C CYS A 58 28.03 20.34 21.12
N PRO A 59 27.83 20.38 19.78
CA PRO A 59 28.65 21.22 18.90
C PRO A 59 28.49 22.73 19.18
N ARG A 60 27.46 23.14 19.94
CA ARG A 60 27.22 24.54 20.30
C ARG A 60 27.84 24.98 21.62
N CYS A 61 27.99 24.08 22.60
CA CYS A 61 28.49 24.44 23.94
C CYS A 61 29.66 23.57 24.43
N LEU A 62 30.06 22.56 23.64
CA LEU A 62 31.15 21.62 23.89
C LEU A 62 31.06 20.84 25.22
N GLN A 63 29.91 20.86 25.89
CA GLN A 63 29.69 20.11 27.12
C GLN A 63 29.43 18.63 26.83
N PRO A 64 30.06 17.71 27.59
CA PRO A 64 29.78 16.27 27.52
C PRO A 64 28.37 15.95 28.02
N GLY A 65 27.71 14.95 27.44
CA GLY A 65 26.51 14.34 28.03
C GLY A 65 25.17 14.99 27.69
N VAL A 66 25.11 15.83 26.65
CA VAL A 66 23.83 16.35 26.13
C VAL A 66 23.62 15.82 24.72
N ASN A 67 22.69 14.89 24.59
CA ASN A 67 22.25 14.31 23.34
C ASN A 67 21.71 15.41 22.40
N VAL A 68 22.17 15.39 21.15
CA VAL A 68 21.85 16.37 20.08
C VAL A 68 20.34 16.58 19.87
N TRP A 69 19.53 15.61 20.29
CA TRP A 69 18.08 15.61 20.15
C TRP A 69 17.33 16.47 21.18
N HIS A 70 17.94 16.78 22.33
CA HIS A 70 17.36 17.68 23.31
C HIS A 70 18.12 19.00 23.24
N GLY A 71 17.55 19.97 22.51
CA GLY A 71 18.17 21.26 22.25
C GLY A 71 18.88 21.84 23.48
N CYS A 72 20.12 22.31 23.30
CA CYS A 72 20.92 22.90 24.36
C CYS A 72 20.22 24.16 24.92
N THR A 73 19.49 24.01 26.03
CA THR A 73 18.72 25.08 26.68
C THR A 73 19.58 26.13 27.38
N ARG A 74 20.91 25.91 27.45
CA ARG A 74 21.84 26.75 28.23
C ARG A 74 22.52 27.81 27.35
N ARG A 75 21.76 28.84 26.95
CA ARG A 75 22.17 30.27 26.83
C ARG A 75 21.26 31.04 25.85
N GLN A 76 20.02 31.28 26.27
CA GLN A 76 19.52 32.65 26.31
C GLN A 76 20.16 33.33 27.55
N VAL A 77 20.28 34.65 27.54
CA VAL A 77 20.91 35.49 28.58
C VAL A 77 22.43 35.63 28.44
N GLN A 78 22.83 36.41 27.43
CA GLN A 78 23.90 37.38 27.64
C GLN A 78 23.35 38.73 27.18
N ALA A 79 22.62 39.36 28.10
CA ALA A 79 22.16 40.73 27.95
C ALA A 79 23.40 41.60 27.71
N ARG A 80 23.36 42.35 26.60
CA ARG A 80 24.32 43.41 26.29
C ARG A 80 24.33 44.38 27.47
N VAL A 81 25.44 44.44 28.20
CA VAL A 81 25.80 45.64 28.95
C VAL A 81 26.31 46.62 27.90
N THR A 82 25.41 47.47 27.43
CA THR A 82 25.76 48.62 26.61
C THR A 82 26.42 49.65 27.52
N THR A 83 27.75 49.56 27.67
CA THR A 83 28.54 50.65 28.26
C THR A 83 28.44 51.83 27.30
N ILE A 84 27.74 52.87 27.73
CA ILE A 84 27.64 54.16 27.04
C ILE A 84 29.04 54.78 27.02
N ALA A 85 29.66 54.82 25.85
CA ALA A 85 30.91 55.54 25.62
C ALA A 85 30.65 57.06 25.47
N PRO A 86 31.54 57.93 25.98
CA PRO A 86 31.39 59.39 25.86
C PRO A 86 31.50 59.88 24.41
N PRO A 87 30.98 61.09 24.09
CA PRO A 87 30.89 61.61 22.74
C PRO A 87 32.28 61.87 22.14
N GLN A 88 32.59 61.23 21.02
CA GLN A 88 33.78 61.52 20.22
C GLN A 88 33.58 62.75 19.32
N PRO A 89 34.62 63.58 19.10
CA PRO A 89 34.61 64.69 18.16
C PRO A 89 34.47 64.24 16.69
N PRO A 90 34.04 65.13 15.76
CA PRO A 90 33.74 64.77 14.39
C PRO A 90 34.97 64.24 13.62
N PRO A 91 34.80 63.20 12.77
CA PRO A 91 35.91 62.64 12.01
C PRO A 91 36.38 63.58 10.88
N PRO A 92 37.69 63.57 10.55
CA PRO A 92 38.22 64.29 9.39
C PRO A 92 37.70 63.69 8.07
N PRO A 93 37.76 64.45 6.94
CA PRO A 93 37.23 64.04 5.64
C PRO A 93 37.79 62.68 5.21
N GLN A 94 36.87 61.74 4.98
CA GLN A 94 37.14 60.37 4.56
C GLN A 94 37.87 60.35 3.22
N SER A 95 39.15 59.97 3.26
CA SER A 95 39.81 59.40 2.09
C SER A 95 39.14 58.06 1.79
N ALA A 96 38.82 57.82 0.52
CA ALA A 96 38.12 56.63 0.04
C ALA A 96 38.71 55.35 0.65
N PRO A 97 37.88 54.39 1.10
CA PRO A 97 38.39 53.17 1.68
C PRO A 97 39.21 52.40 0.63
N PRO A 98 40.43 51.93 0.95
CA PRO A 98 41.10 50.98 0.09
C PRO A 98 40.22 49.73 0.02
N THR A 99 39.93 49.27 -1.19
CA THR A 99 39.27 48.00 -1.48
C THR A 99 40.14 46.88 -0.92
N SER A 100 40.01 46.61 0.39
CA SER A 100 40.82 45.61 1.08
C SER A 100 40.42 44.25 0.52
N PRO A 101 41.36 43.48 -0.09
CA PRO A 101 41.03 42.19 -0.67
C PRO A 101 40.48 41.28 0.44
N ALA A 102 39.33 40.66 0.18
CA ALA A 102 38.63 39.79 1.12
C ALA A 102 39.63 38.80 1.75
N SER A 103 39.66 38.75 3.07
CA SER A 103 40.61 37.90 3.78
C SER A 103 40.34 36.42 3.44
N PRO A 104 41.36 35.55 3.36
CA PRO A 104 41.22 34.13 3.06
C PRO A 104 40.06 33.37 3.76
N PRO A 105 39.75 33.62 5.06
CA PRO A 105 38.62 32.96 5.73
C PRO A 105 37.25 33.29 5.14
N ASP A 106 37.04 34.51 4.61
CA ASP A 106 35.77 34.90 4.01
C ASP A 106 35.50 34.14 2.71
N LEU A 107 36.56 33.85 1.95
CA LEU A 107 36.47 33.07 0.72
C LEU A 107 36.10 31.60 1.00
N ALA A 108 36.67 31.01 2.06
CA ALA A 108 36.32 29.66 2.49
C ALA A 108 34.86 29.57 2.97
N LEU A 109 34.39 30.56 3.74
CA LEU A 109 32.99 30.65 4.18
C LEU A 109 32.03 30.83 3.00
N ARG A 110 32.34 31.71 2.05
CA ARG A 110 31.52 31.88 0.84
C ARG A 110 31.40 30.59 0.04
N LYS A 111 32.50 29.83 -0.11
CA LYS A 111 32.49 28.52 -0.76
C LYS A 111 31.61 27.51 -0.01
N SER A 112 31.71 27.45 1.32
CA SER A 112 30.89 26.51 2.10
C SER A 112 29.40 26.84 2.04
N VAL A 113 29.05 28.13 2.09
CA VAL A 113 27.67 28.61 1.90
C VAL A 113 27.16 28.27 0.50
N ALA A 114 27.95 28.52 -0.55
CA ALA A 114 27.57 28.15 -1.92
C ALA A 114 27.32 26.63 -2.07
N THR A 115 28.20 25.80 -1.51
CA THR A 115 28.03 24.34 -1.51
C THR A 115 26.78 23.92 -0.74
N LEU A 116 26.49 24.56 0.41
CA LEU A 116 25.28 24.27 1.18
C LEU A 116 24.02 24.63 0.39
N MET A 117 23.97 25.81 -0.22
CA MET A 117 22.85 26.22 -1.07
C MET A 117 22.63 25.24 -2.22
N ALA A 118 23.71 24.83 -2.91
CA ALA A 118 23.61 23.84 -3.98
C ALA A 118 23.03 22.49 -3.49
N ARG A 119 23.42 22.05 -2.29
CA ARG A 119 22.86 20.83 -1.66
C ARG A 119 21.39 20.99 -1.28
N CYS A 120 20.99 22.16 -0.77
CA CYS A 120 19.58 22.46 -0.47
C CYS A 120 18.73 22.40 -1.75
N THR A 121 19.17 23.07 -2.82
CA THR A 121 18.48 23.01 -4.12
C THR A 121 18.39 21.59 -4.67
N ALA A 122 19.46 20.79 -4.53
CA ALA A 122 19.42 19.38 -4.94
C ALA A 122 18.38 18.57 -4.14
N LEU A 123 18.28 18.80 -2.83
CA LEU A 123 17.27 18.15 -1.98
C LEU A 123 15.85 18.58 -2.34
N GLU A 124 15.61 19.87 -2.59
CA GLU A 124 14.31 20.39 -3.05
C GLU A 124 13.87 19.72 -4.36
N ASN A 125 14.80 19.55 -5.30
CA ASN A 125 14.55 18.83 -6.54
C ASN A 125 14.25 17.35 -6.29
N CYS A 126 14.96 16.69 -5.37
CA CYS A 126 14.67 15.31 -4.98
C CYS A 126 13.27 15.16 -4.36
N PHE A 127 12.86 16.08 -3.48
CA PHE A 127 11.52 16.06 -2.89
C PHE A 127 10.44 16.27 -3.94
N SER A 128 10.62 17.22 -4.85
CA SER A 128 9.69 17.47 -5.96
C SER A 128 9.54 16.23 -6.86
N ALA A 129 10.64 15.53 -7.13
CA ALA A 129 10.60 14.29 -7.89
C ALA A 129 9.92 13.14 -7.14
N LEU A 130 10.08 13.06 -5.82
CA LEU A 130 9.38 12.06 -5.00
C LEU A 130 7.88 12.33 -4.94
N GLU A 131 7.47 13.59 -4.78
CA GLU A 131 6.07 14.01 -4.80
C GLU A 131 5.40 13.62 -6.13
N ALA A 132 6.01 13.97 -7.26
CA ALA A 132 5.51 13.58 -8.58
C ALA A 132 5.40 12.05 -8.76
N ARG A 133 6.33 11.27 -8.18
CA ARG A 133 6.27 9.80 -8.21
C ARG A 133 5.12 9.27 -7.35
N ILE A 134 4.88 9.88 -6.18
CA ILE A 134 3.77 9.51 -5.30
C ILE A 134 2.44 9.79 -6.01
N ASP A 135 2.30 10.96 -6.63
CA ASP A 135 1.10 11.31 -7.40
C ASP A 135 0.84 10.32 -8.54
N GLY A 136 1.88 9.92 -9.26
CA GLY A 136 1.79 8.90 -10.31
C GLY A 136 1.34 7.53 -9.77
N LEU A 137 1.83 7.13 -8.59
CA LEU A 137 1.39 5.89 -7.93
C LEU A 137 -0.06 5.98 -7.47
N VAL A 138 -0.49 7.10 -6.90
CA VAL A 138 -1.88 7.33 -6.49
C VAL A 138 -2.82 7.28 -7.69
N ALA A 139 -2.47 7.92 -8.81
CA ALA A 139 -3.26 7.86 -10.03
C ALA A 139 -3.36 6.44 -10.60
N THR A 140 -2.24 5.69 -10.59
CA THR A 140 -2.21 4.29 -11.03
C THR A 140 -3.08 3.40 -10.13
N GLN A 141 -3.03 3.62 -8.83
CA GLN A 141 -3.85 2.90 -7.86
C GLN A 141 -5.34 3.15 -8.11
N ALA A 142 -5.75 4.42 -8.26
CA ALA A 142 -7.14 4.78 -8.57
C ALA A 142 -7.64 4.12 -9.87
N ALA A 143 -6.79 4.09 -10.91
CA ALA A 143 -7.12 3.41 -12.17
C ALA A 143 -7.30 1.90 -12.00
N ASN A 144 -6.46 1.26 -11.18
CA ASN A 144 -6.58 -0.18 -10.87
C ASN A 144 -7.85 -0.46 -10.06
N ASP A 145 -8.18 0.38 -9.08
CA ASP A 145 -9.39 0.22 -8.27
C ASP A 145 -10.66 0.34 -9.13
N SER A 146 -10.68 1.28 -10.07
CA SER A 146 -11.77 1.39 -11.06
C SER A 146 -11.89 0.12 -11.92
N LYS A 147 -10.78 -0.41 -12.43
CA LYS A 147 -10.79 -1.68 -13.22
C LYS A 147 -11.29 -2.86 -12.40
N LEU A 148 -10.89 -2.96 -11.13
CA LEU A 148 -11.35 -4.01 -10.24
C LEU A 148 -12.85 -3.89 -9.96
N SER A 149 -13.37 -2.67 -9.76
CA SER A 149 -14.81 -2.43 -9.60
C SER A 149 -15.59 -2.96 -10.81
N THR A 150 -15.17 -2.59 -12.03
CA THR A 150 -15.81 -3.06 -13.27
C THR A 150 -15.75 -4.58 -13.41
N LEU A 151 -14.62 -5.20 -13.03
CA LEU A 151 -14.47 -6.65 -13.08
C LEU A 151 -15.42 -7.36 -12.11
N VAL A 152 -15.59 -6.82 -10.90
CA VAL A 152 -16.52 -7.34 -9.89
C VAL A 152 -17.96 -7.23 -10.39
N GLU A 153 -18.35 -6.10 -10.98
CA GLU A 153 -19.68 -5.93 -11.58
C GLU A 153 -19.93 -6.92 -12.71
N ALA A 154 -18.96 -7.09 -13.62
CA ALA A 154 -19.05 -8.06 -14.70
C ALA A 154 -19.16 -9.50 -14.18
N GLN A 155 -18.40 -9.86 -13.14
CA GLN A 155 -18.49 -11.16 -12.50
C GLN A 155 -19.88 -11.38 -11.88
N GLN A 156 -20.45 -10.37 -11.21
CA GLN A 156 -21.79 -10.45 -10.62
C GLN A 156 -22.87 -10.65 -11.69
N ALA A 157 -22.73 -10.00 -12.86
CA ALA A 157 -23.62 -10.19 -13.99
C ALA A 157 -23.54 -11.62 -14.56
N ILE A 158 -22.33 -12.18 -14.69
CA ILE A 158 -22.11 -13.56 -15.12
C ILE A 158 -22.77 -14.53 -14.14
N ILE A 159 -22.54 -14.37 -12.84
CA ILE A 159 -23.15 -15.21 -11.79
C ILE A 159 -24.67 -15.19 -11.92
N SER A 160 -25.27 -13.99 -12.07
CA SER A 160 -26.73 -13.84 -12.21
C SER A 160 -27.27 -14.55 -13.45
N THR A 161 -26.53 -14.51 -14.56
CA THR A 161 -26.88 -15.19 -15.81
C THR A 161 -26.82 -16.71 -15.66
N VAL A 162 -25.78 -17.23 -15.00
CA VAL A 162 -25.62 -18.66 -14.73
C VAL A 162 -26.72 -19.17 -13.80
N THR A 163 -27.08 -18.42 -12.75
CA THR A 163 -28.20 -18.76 -11.86
C THR A 163 -29.51 -18.86 -12.64
N THR A 164 -29.81 -17.86 -13.47
CA THR A 164 -31.02 -17.85 -14.31
C THR A 164 -31.05 -19.03 -15.28
N LEU A 165 -29.91 -19.38 -15.88
CA LEU A 165 -29.81 -20.53 -16.77
C LEU A 165 -30.05 -21.85 -16.02
N THR A 166 -29.50 -21.97 -14.81
CA THR A 166 -29.69 -23.14 -13.95
C THR A 166 -31.17 -23.34 -13.61
N GLU A 167 -31.87 -22.27 -13.22
CA GLU A 167 -33.31 -22.33 -12.94
C GLU A 167 -34.15 -22.74 -14.16
N LYS A 168 -33.77 -22.26 -15.35
CA LYS A 168 -34.42 -22.68 -16.61
C LYS A 168 -34.17 -24.15 -16.91
N MET A 169 -32.96 -24.65 -16.68
CA MET A 169 -32.64 -26.07 -16.85
C MET A 169 -33.41 -26.95 -15.88
N ASP A 170 -33.53 -26.55 -14.61
CA ASP A 170 -34.34 -27.26 -13.62
C ASP A 170 -35.82 -27.29 -14.04
N THR A 171 -36.35 -26.18 -14.54
CA THR A 171 -37.72 -26.11 -15.08
C THR A 171 -37.92 -27.06 -16.26
N VAL A 172 -36.95 -27.14 -17.19
CA VAL A 172 -37.00 -28.07 -18.31
C VAL A 172 -36.95 -29.51 -17.82
N ALA A 173 -36.08 -29.83 -16.87
CA ALA A 173 -35.97 -31.16 -16.28
C ALA A 173 -37.29 -31.61 -15.64
N SER A 174 -37.93 -30.76 -14.83
CA SER A 174 -39.23 -31.07 -14.22
C SER A 174 -40.35 -31.26 -15.25
N ARG A 175 -40.31 -30.54 -16.38
CA ARG A 175 -41.29 -30.74 -17.46
C ARG A 175 -41.08 -32.06 -18.19
N LEU A 176 -39.83 -32.45 -18.41
CA LEU A 176 -39.50 -33.76 -18.99
C LEU A 176 -39.97 -34.89 -18.09
N GLU A 177 -39.73 -34.80 -16.77
CA GLU A 177 -40.19 -35.79 -15.79
C GLU A 177 -41.70 -35.98 -15.82
N LYS A 178 -42.48 -34.87 -15.82
CA LYS A 178 -43.94 -34.91 -15.97
C LYS A 178 -44.39 -35.55 -17.29
N LEU A 179 -43.67 -35.29 -18.40
CA LEU A 179 -43.98 -35.92 -19.67
C LEU A 179 -43.75 -37.42 -19.61
N PHE A 180 -42.64 -37.88 -19.01
CA PHE A 180 -42.37 -39.30 -18.81
C PHE A 180 -43.42 -40.00 -17.93
N GLU A 181 -43.92 -39.35 -16.89
CA GLU A 181 -45.01 -39.88 -16.06
C GLU A 181 -46.35 -39.97 -16.82
N SER A 182 -46.59 -39.04 -17.75
CA SER A 182 -47.83 -38.99 -18.53
C SER A 182 -47.88 -39.98 -19.71
N VAL A 183 -46.74 -40.54 -20.13
CA VAL A 183 -46.70 -41.57 -21.17
C VAL A 183 -47.28 -42.85 -20.59
N PRO A 184 -48.44 -43.34 -21.07
CA PRO A 184 -49.05 -44.56 -20.56
C PRO A 184 -48.07 -45.72 -20.75
N SER A 185 -47.75 -46.41 -19.65
CA SER A 185 -46.97 -47.64 -19.71
C SER A 185 -47.66 -48.59 -20.71
N PRO A 186 -46.98 -49.04 -21.78
CA PRO A 186 -47.54 -50.10 -22.61
C PRO A 186 -47.71 -51.31 -21.70
N GLY A 187 -48.97 -51.68 -21.46
CA GLY A 187 -49.33 -52.78 -20.56
C GLY A 187 -48.55 -54.05 -20.92
N PRO A 188 -48.33 -54.97 -19.96
CA PRO A 188 -47.55 -56.17 -20.18
C PRO A 188 -48.18 -57.00 -21.30
N SER A 189 -47.65 -56.85 -22.51
CA SER A 189 -47.91 -57.74 -23.62
C SER A 189 -47.22 -59.06 -23.29
N SER A 190 -47.95 -59.94 -22.65
CA SER A 190 -47.61 -61.35 -22.49
C SER A 190 -47.41 -61.99 -23.87
N SER A 191 -46.15 -62.10 -24.30
CA SER A 191 -45.71 -62.99 -25.36
C SER A 191 -44.52 -63.83 -24.88
N PRO A 192 -44.62 -65.18 -24.89
CA PRO A 192 -43.54 -66.05 -24.44
C PRO A 192 -42.55 -66.34 -25.58
N GLY A 193 -41.27 -66.34 -25.20
CA GLY A 193 -40.22 -67.15 -25.84
C GLY A 193 -39.65 -66.63 -27.16
N ARG A 194 -38.35 -66.31 -27.17
CA ARG A 194 -37.34 -67.28 -27.62
C ARG A 194 -35.92 -66.73 -27.38
N SER A 195 -35.08 -67.60 -26.84
CA SER A 195 -33.63 -67.49 -26.73
C SER A 195 -32.99 -67.02 -28.04
N SER A 196 -31.96 -66.16 -27.93
CA SER A 196 -30.55 -66.52 -28.21
C SER A 196 -29.65 -65.28 -28.11
N ALA A 197 -28.61 -65.38 -27.29
CA ALA A 197 -27.37 -64.59 -27.38
C ALA A 197 -26.55 -65.08 -28.61
N PRO A 198 -25.35 -64.56 -28.97
CA PRO A 198 -24.53 -63.55 -28.29
C PRO A 198 -23.73 -62.56 -29.20
N THR A 199 -23.00 -61.65 -28.54
CA THR A 199 -21.73 -60.98 -28.96
C THR A 199 -21.75 -60.00 -30.15
N HIS A 200 -21.47 -58.72 -29.90
CA HIS A 200 -20.36 -58.05 -30.61
C HIS A 200 -19.76 -56.87 -29.85
N ARG A 201 -18.45 -56.75 -30.06
CA ARG A 201 -17.41 -55.97 -29.40
C ARG A 201 -17.19 -54.65 -30.15
N THR A 202 -17.07 -53.51 -29.47
CA THR A 202 -16.41 -52.30 -30.04
C THR A 202 -16.07 -51.32 -28.89
N SER A 203 -14.80 -51.28 -28.47
CA SER A 203 -13.74 -50.35 -28.92
C SER A 203 -13.69 -49.09 -28.06
N THR A 204 -12.77 -49.10 -27.10
CA THR A 204 -12.39 -47.96 -26.27
C THR A 204 -11.46 -47.04 -27.07
N SER A 205 -11.98 -45.89 -27.51
CA SER A 205 -11.17 -44.82 -28.11
C SER A 205 -10.71 -43.85 -27.02
N LYS A 206 -9.41 -43.91 -26.69
CA LYS A 206 -8.71 -42.93 -25.84
C LYS A 206 -8.29 -41.74 -26.70
N TYR A 207 -8.98 -40.61 -26.55
CA TYR A 207 -8.45 -39.33 -27.01
C TYR A 207 -7.59 -38.69 -25.92
N ARG A 208 -6.34 -38.42 -26.29
CA ARG A 208 -5.29 -37.74 -25.53
C ARG A 208 -5.33 -36.27 -25.94
N VAL A 209 -5.64 -35.36 -25.01
CA VAL A 209 -5.54 -33.91 -25.22
C VAL A 209 -4.23 -33.45 -24.58
N ARG A 210 -3.46 -32.67 -25.36
CA ARG A 210 -2.17 -32.06 -24.99
C ARG A 210 -2.38 -30.76 -24.25
#